data_AF-A0A3B9TUY2-F1
#
_entry.id   AF-A0A3B9TUY2-F1
#
_cell.length_a   1.000
_cell.length_b   1.000
_cell.length_c   1.000
_cell.angle_alpha   90.00
_cell.angle_beta   90.00
_cell.angle_gamma   90.00
#
_symmetry.space_group_name_H-M   'P 1'
#
loop_
_entity.id
_entity.type
_entity.pdbx_description
1 polymer ?
#
loop_
_entity_poly.entity_id
_entity_poly.type
_entity_poly.pdbx_seq_one_letter_code
_entity_poly.pdbx_strand_id
1 'polypeptide(L)'
;MITFRVMHSLATGGYEGDANSLLDQISRDFNKRRQFRGILGTVSIASQKQQAAAASRESGGTTIRPGPAFDLVVSASSREDGAIYLQVKFHTRPGQGADDDLDGQRPSMLFADRDGHFTMVRLPEMMDDTIQIMLDQSHDIVQAVRDPETEFFIR
;
A
#
# COMPACT_ATOMS: atom_id res chain seq x y z
N MET A 1 10.15 -19.10 13.79
CA MET A 1 9.26 -19.71 12.77
C MET A 1 8.08 -18.78 12.56
N ILE A 2 7.86 -18.29 11.33
CA ILE A 2 6.73 -17.39 11.01
C ILE A 2 5.46 -18.23 10.85
N THR A 3 4.44 -17.97 11.67
CA THR A 3 3.17 -18.70 11.61
C THR A 3 2.14 -17.96 10.74
N PHE A 4 1.11 -18.68 10.29
CA PHE A 4 -0.03 -18.06 9.60
C PHE A 4 -0.67 -16.95 10.44
N ARG A 5 -0.89 -17.20 11.73
CA ARG A 5 -1.49 -16.21 12.65
C ARG A 5 -0.69 -14.92 12.71
N VAL A 6 0.65 -15.01 12.72
CA VAL A 6 1.53 -13.83 12.71
C VAL A 6 1.39 -13.05 11.40
N MET A 7 1.41 -13.73 10.25
CA MET A 7 1.20 -13.10 8.94
C MET A 7 -0.19 -12.47 8.80
N HIS A 8 -1.23 -13.14 9.30
CA HIS A 8 -2.59 -12.61 9.33
C HIS A 8 -2.71 -11.39 10.23
N SER A 9 -2.10 -11.42 11.42
CA SER A 9 -2.05 -10.28 12.35
C SER A 9 -1.37 -9.07 11.70
N LEU A 10 -0.30 -9.30 10.94
CA LEU A 10 0.38 -8.25 10.19
C LEU A 10 -0.52 -7.65 9.10
N ALA A 11 -1.13 -8.49 8.26
CA ALA A 11 -2.00 -8.05 7.17
C ALA A 11 -3.27 -7.32 7.65
N THR A 12 -3.70 -7.58 8.89
CA THR A 12 -4.89 -6.95 9.50
C THR A 12 -4.55 -5.82 10.47
N GLY A 13 -3.26 -5.50 10.66
CA GLY A 13 -2.79 -4.34 11.42
C GLY A 13 -2.67 -4.57 12.92
N GLY A 14 -3.00 -5.77 13.41
CA GLY A 14 -2.89 -6.17 14.81
C GLY A 14 -1.51 -6.71 15.21
N TYR A 15 -0.50 -6.65 14.35
CA TYR A 15 0.86 -7.03 14.71
C TYR A 15 1.57 -5.88 15.44
N GLU A 16 2.01 -6.12 16.67
CA GLU A 16 2.65 -5.13 17.55
C GLU A 16 4.19 -5.15 17.48
N GLY A 17 4.78 -6.10 16.76
CA GLY A 17 6.23 -6.19 16.59
C GLY A 17 6.78 -5.31 15.46
N ASP A 18 8.06 -5.49 15.15
CA ASP A 18 8.69 -4.83 14.01
C ASP A 18 8.17 -5.41 12.68
N ALA A 19 7.23 -4.69 12.07
CA ALA A 19 6.59 -5.06 10.82
C ALA A 19 7.60 -5.20 9.67
N ASN A 20 8.60 -4.30 9.59
CA ASN A 20 9.57 -4.30 8.49
C ASN A 20 10.48 -5.52 8.58
N SER A 21 10.99 -5.83 9.79
CA SER A 21 11.78 -7.05 10.00
C SER A 21 10.99 -8.32 9.67
N LEU A 22 9.70 -8.36 10.00
CA LEU A 22 8.84 -9.50 9.68
C LEU A 22 8.59 -9.63 8.17
N LEU A 23 8.32 -8.52 7.48
CA LEU A 23 8.16 -8.50 6.02
C LEU A 23 9.45 -8.95 5.32
N ASP A 24 10.62 -8.50 5.77
CA ASP A 24 11.91 -8.95 5.24
C ASP A 24 12.10 -10.46 5.37
N GLN A 25 11.70 -11.05 6.51
CA GLN A 25 11.78 -12.50 6.70
C GLN A 25 10.76 -13.24 5.82
N ILE A 26 9.54 -12.69 5.66
CA ILE A 26 8.52 -13.24 4.75
C ILE A 26 9.05 -13.24 3.32
N SER A 27 9.66 -12.14 2.87
CA SER A 27 10.20 -11.97 1.53
C SER A 27 11.33 -12.94 1.16
N ARG A 28 12.05 -13.47 2.15
CA ARG A 28 13.15 -14.43 1.91
C ARG A 28 12.68 -15.88 1.70
N ASP A 29 11.45 -16.22 2.09
CA ASP A 29 10.91 -17.57 2.00
C ASP A 29 9.78 -17.64 0.97
N PHE A 30 9.97 -18.43 -0.09
CA PHE A 30 8.98 -18.59 -1.18
C PHE A 30 7.59 -19.01 -0.67
N ASN A 31 7.52 -19.96 0.27
CA ASN A 31 6.25 -20.44 0.80
C ASN A 31 5.58 -19.36 1.65
N LYS A 32 6.35 -18.58 2.42
CA LYS A 32 5.81 -17.47 3.21
C LYS A 32 5.34 -16.33 2.33
N ARG A 33 6.10 -15.96 1.29
CA ARG A 33 5.66 -14.99 0.29
C ARG A 33 4.30 -15.35 -0.32
N ARG A 34 4.18 -16.59 -0.81
CA ARG A 34 2.93 -17.09 -1.41
C ARG A 34 1.78 -17.06 -0.40
N GLN A 35 2.01 -17.50 0.84
CA GLN A 35 0.99 -17.47 1.89
C GLN A 35 0.56 -16.05 2.23
N PHE A 36 1.51 -15.13 2.41
CA PHE A 36 1.23 -13.74 2.76
C PHE A 36 0.50 -13.00 1.65
N ARG A 37 0.91 -13.17 0.38
CA ARG A 37 0.20 -12.62 -0.78
C ARG A 37 -1.25 -13.10 -0.84
N GLY A 38 -1.49 -14.39 -0.55
CA GLY A 38 -2.84 -14.96 -0.45
C GLY A 38 -3.68 -14.33 0.66
N ILE A 39 -3.07 -14.07 1.83
CA ILE A 39 -3.73 -13.34 2.93
C ILE A 39 -4.08 -11.93 2.47
N LEU A 40 -3.14 -11.18 1.91
CA LEU A 40 -3.38 -9.82 1.39
C LEU A 40 -4.53 -9.82 0.38
N GLY A 41 -4.54 -10.75 -0.57
CA GLY A 41 -5.62 -10.87 -1.54
C GLY A 41 -7.01 -11.17 -0.93
N THR A 42 -7.06 -11.69 0.30
CA THR A 42 -8.31 -12.00 1.01
C THR A 42 -8.76 -10.87 1.93
N VAL A 43 -7.84 -10.22 2.63
CA VAL A 43 -8.17 -9.23 3.69
C VAL A 43 -8.18 -7.78 3.20
N SER A 44 -7.70 -7.53 1.98
CA SER A 44 -7.66 -6.17 1.42
C SER A 44 -9.03 -5.70 0.98
N ILE A 45 -9.35 -4.44 1.27
CA ILE A 45 -10.58 -3.77 0.80
C ILE A 45 -10.43 -3.26 -0.64
N ALA A 46 -9.20 -3.02 -1.09
CA ALA A 46 -8.89 -2.65 -2.46
C ALA A 46 -7.50 -3.14 -2.85
N SER A 47 -7.30 -3.46 -4.13
CA SER A 47 -5.98 -3.82 -4.64
C SER A 47 -5.75 -3.26 -6.05
N GLN A 48 -4.47 -3.02 -6.37
CA GLN A 48 -4.01 -2.78 -7.73
C GLN A 48 -3.05 -3.90 -8.12
N LYS A 49 -3.34 -4.59 -9.21
CA LYS A 49 -2.42 -5.57 -9.79
C LYS A 49 -1.26 -4.87 -10.52
N GLN A 50 -0.30 -5.68 -10.95
CA GLN A 50 0.77 -5.26 -11.86
C GLN A 50 0.17 -4.59 -13.09
N GLN A 51 0.82 -3.55 -13.59
CA GLN A 51 0.34 -2.84 -14.76
C GLN A 51 1.47 -2.70 -15.78
N ALA A 52 1.28 -3.27 -16.96
CA ALA A 52 2.29 -3.30 -18.03
C ALA A 52 2.74 -1.90 -18.53
N ALA A 53 2.00 -0.83 -18.19
CA ALA A 53 2.36 0.55 -18.47
C ALA A 53 1.61 1.48 -17.50
N ALA A 54 2.27 2.04 -16.47
CA ALA A 54 1.50 2.70 -15.41
C ALA A 54 2.20 3.76 -14.54
N ALA A 55 3.32 4.31 -14.97
CA ALA A 55 3.85 5.51 -14.35
C ALA A 55 4.00 6.58 -15.43
N SER A 56 2.97 7.40 -15.62
CA SER A 56 3.16 8.62 -16.39
C SER A 56 4.00 9.55 -15.51
N ARG A 57 5.24 9.81 -15.93
CA ARG A 57 6.00 10.96 -15.42
C ARG A 57 5.40 12.20 -16.06
N GLU A 58 4.39 12.78 -15.44
CA GLU A 58 3.97 14.13 -15.80
C GLU A 58 5.09 15.10 -15.43
N SER A 59 5.38 16.02 -16.35
CA SER A 59 6.36 17.10 -16.19
C SER A 59 6.19 17.78 -14.82
N GLY A 60 7.24 17.79 -14.00
CA GLY A 60 7.23 18.44 -12.68
C GLY A 60 7.52 17.53 -11.48
N GLY A 61 8.04 16.32 -11.67
CA GLY A 61 8.47 15.46 -10.56
C GLY A 61 7.33 14.72 -9.84
N THR A 62 6.15 14.69 -10.44
CA THR A 62 5.00 13.91 -9.97
C THR A 62 4.88 12.60 -10.75
N THR A 63 4.70 11.50 -10.04
CA THR A 63 4.40 10.19 -10.60
C THR A 63 2.97 9.82 -10.23
N ILE A 64 2.14 9.58 -11.23
CA ILE A 64 0.77 9.11 -11.03
C ILE A 64 0.72 7.66 -11.51
N ARG A 65 0.24 6.80 -10.62
CA ARG A 65 -0.07 5.40 -10.88
C ARG A 65 -1.57 5.19 -10.73
N PRO A 66 -2.30 5.16 -11.86
CA PRO A 66 -3.74 4.99 -11.80
C PRO A 66 -4.11 3.56 -11.38
N GLY A 67 -5.26 3.37 -10.77
CA GLY A 67 -5.77 2.04 -10.43
C GLY A 67 -7.28 1.92 -10.58
N PRO A 68 -7.84 0.71 -10.50
CA PRO A 68 -9.29 0.52 -10.67
C PRO A 68 -10.11 1.16 -9.53
N ALA A 69 -9.64 1.06 -8.29
CA ALA A 69 -10.36 1.53 -7.10
C ALA A 69 -9.77 2.79 -6.45
N PHE A 70 -8.47 3.00 -6.65
CA PHE A 70 -7.75 4.15 -6.12
C PHE A 70 -6.57 4.46 -7.03
N ASP A 71 -6.08 5.69 -6.99
CA ASP A 71 -4.83 6.13 -7.61
C ASP A 71 -3.75 6.33 -6.55
N LEU A 72 -2.50 6.09 -6.94
CA LEU A 72 -1.33 6.43 -6.14
C LEU A 72 -0.60 7.59 -6.79
N VAL A 73 -0.46 8.70 -6.07
CA VAL A 73 0.26 9.89 -6.54
C VAL A 73 1.45 10.14 -5.63
N VAL A 74 2.62 10.20 -6.24
CA VAL A 74 3.88 10.50 -5.56
C VAL A 74 4.40 11.83 -6.10
N SER A 75 4.59 12.81 -5.25
CA SER A 75 5.12 14.13 -5.62
C SER A 75 6.24 14.55 -4.68
N ALA A 76 7.24 15.25 -5.22
CA ALA A 76 8.30 15.81 -4.41
C ALA A 76 7.78 17.00 -3.57
N SER A 77 8.27 17.12 -2.35
CA SER A 77 8.08 18.32 -1.54
C SER A 77 8.70 19.54 -2.23
N SER A 78 7.99 20.67 -2.20
CA SER A 78 8.49 21.94 -2.76
C SER A 78 9.70 22.51 -2.00
N ARG A 79 10.05 21.94 -0.84
CA ARG A 79 11.19 22.35 -0.02
C ARG A 79 12.51 21.71 -0.44
N GLU A 80 12.51 20.78 -1.41
CA GLU A 80 13.68 20.02 -1.88
C GLU A 80 14.48 19.34 -0.73
N ASP A 81 13.79 18.99 0.35
CA ASP A 81 14.35 18.40 1.57
C ASP A 81 14.45 16.87 1.53
N GLY A 82 14.20 16.26 0.37
CA GLY A 82 14.10 14.82 0.21
C GLY A 82 12.78 14.23 0.69
N ALA A 83 11.82 15.04 1.13
CA ALA A 83 10.48 14.58 1.47
C ALA A 83 9.62 14.36 0.23
N ILE A 84 8.82 13.29 0.27
CA ILE A 84 7.88 12.88 -0.76
C ILE A 84 6.48 12.82 -0.16
N TYR A 85 5.51 13.40 -0.86
CA TYR A 85 4.11 13.18 -0.57
C TYR A 85 3.61 11.97 -1.34
N LEU A 86 3.12 10.97 -0.61
CA LEU A 86 2.31 9.88 -1.14
C LEU A 86 0.84 10.21 -0.87
N GLN A 87 0.06 10.28 -1.94
CA GLN A 87 -1.39 10.40 -1.87
C GLN A 87 -2.04 9.11 -2.39
N VAL A 88 -3.01 8.61 -1.64
CA VAL A 88 -3.93 7.54 -2.06
C VAL A 88 -5.28 8.19 -2.31
N LYS A 89 -5.74 8.23 -3.56
CA LYS A 89 -7.00 8.87 -3.96
C LYS A 89 -8.01 7.80 -4.33
N PHE A 90 -9.07 7.64 -3.54
CA PHE A 90 -10.10 6.63 -3.81
C PHE A 90 -11.11 7.14 -4.84
N HIS A 91 -11.50 6.29 -5.78
CA HIS A 91 -12.53 6.62 -6.79
C HIS A 91 -13.95 6.56 -6.22
N THR A 92 -14.14 5.73 -5.22
CA THR A 92 -15.38 5.60 -4.43
C THR A 92 -15.00 5.41 -2.97
N ARG A 93 -15.84 5.89 -2.05
CA ARG A 93 -15.59 5.70 -0.62
C ARG A 93 -15.54 4.22 -0.28
N PRO A 94 -14.42 3.71 0.26
CA PRO A 94 -14.38 2.35 0.77
C PRO A 94 -15.45 2.20 1.86
N GLY A 95 -16.39 1.28 1.67
CA GLY A 95 -17.53 1.06 2.58
C GLY A 95 -18.89 1.58 2.11
N GLN A 96 -18.99 2.32 1.00
CA GLN A 96 -20.28 2.69 0.40
C GLN A 96 -20.80 1.57 -0.50
N GLY A 97 -21.36 0.51 0.11
CA GLY A 97 -21.94 -0.63 -0.61
C GLY A 97 -23.04 -1.39 0.14
N ALA A 98 -23.29 -1.09 1.41
CA ALA A 98 -24.44 -1.62 2.14
C ALA A 98 -24.97 -0.52 3.06
N ASP A 99 -26.26 -0.21 2.91
CA ASP A 99 -27.06 0.41 3.97
C ASP A 99 -26.76 -0.34 5.28
N ASP A 100 -26.48 0.41 6.35
CA ASP A 100 -26.42 -0.05 7.75
C ASP A 100 -25.11 -0.67 8.30
N ASP A 101 -23.93 -0.24 7.83
CA ASP A 101 -22.68 -0.45 8.59
C ASP A 101 -22.01 0.89 8.94
N LEU A 102 -22.24 1.36 10.18
CA LEU A 102 -21.56 2.52 10.77
C LEU A 102 -20.04 2.30 10.94
N ASP A 103 -19.55 1.09 10.66
CA ASP A 103 -18.15 0.64 10.76
C ASP A 103 -17.61 0.12 9.42
N GLY A 104 -17.91 0.81 8.30
CA GLY A 104 -17.24 0.56 7.03
C GLY A 104 -15.71 0.49 7.22
N GLN A 105 -15.10 -0.61 6.77
CA GLN A 105 -13.69 -0.93 7.01
C GLN A 105 -12.78 0.19 6.46
N ARG A 106 -12.30 1.06 7.35
CA ARG A 106 -11.51 2.24 6.98
C ARG A 106 -10.11 1.82 6.50
N PRO A 107 -9.58 2.43 5.42
CA PRO A 107 -8.21 2.22 5.02
C PRO A 107 -7.25 2.57 6.15
N SER A 108 -6.34 1.64 6.45
CA SER A 108 -5.45 1.70 7.62
C SER A 108 -4.01 1.36 7.26
N MET A 109 -3.80 0.60 6.19
CA MET A 109 -2.47 0.24 5.71
C MET A 109 -2.45 0.11 4.18
N LEU A 110 -1.31 0.50 3.60
CA LEU A 110 -0.96 0.21 2.22
C LEU A 110 0.23 -0.74 2.23
N PHE A 111 0.03 -1.93 1.66
CA PHE A 111 1.10 -2.87 1.36
C PHE A 111 1.46 -2.79 -0.11
N ALA A 112 2.75 -3.01 -0.39
CA ALA A 112 3.26 -3.21 -1.74
C ALA A 112 4.03 -4.52 -1.82
N ASP A 113 3.83 -5.25 -2.92
CA ASP A 113 4.57 -6.45 -3.29
C ASP A 113 5.32 -6.19 -4.60
N ARG A 114 6.63 -5.94 -4.49
CA ARG A 114 7.54 -5.75 -5.62
C ARG A 114 8.35 -7.03 -5.82
N ASP A 115 7.89 -7.91 -6.70
CA ASP A 115 8.53 -9.21 -7.00
C ASP A 115 8.80 -10.06 -5.73
N GLY A 116 7.84 -10.09 -4.81
CA GLY A 116 7.93 -10.81 -3.54
C GLY A 116 8.68 -10.06 -2.44
N HIS A 117 9.19 -8.85 -2.70
CA HIS A 117 9.65 -7.93 -1.67
C HIS A 117 8.48 -7.10 -1.17
N PHE A 118 8.11 -7.31 0.10
CA PHE A 118 7.00 -6.61 0.72
C PHE A 118 7.46 -5.38 1.48
N THR A 119 6.71 -4.29 1.35
CA THR A 119 6.85 -3.10 2.20
C THR A 119 5.46 -2.60 2.57
N MET A 120 5.37 -1.81 3.63
CA MET A 120 4.10 -1.28 4.12
C MET A 120 4.24 0.14 4.64
N VAL A 121 3.15 0.91 4.54
CA VAL A 121 2.98 2.18 5.27
C VAL A 121 1.62 2.21 5.97
N ARG A 122 1.58 2.76 7.18
CA ARG A 122 0.31 2.99 7.89
C ARG A 122 -0.37 4.20 7.26
N LEU A 123 -1.65 4.08 7.01
CA LEU A 123 -2.47 5.13 6.44
C LEU A 123 -3.10 5.95 7.58
N PRO A 124 -2.90 7.28 7.62
CA PRO A 124 -3.66 8.15 8.51
C PRO A 124 -5.11 8.23 8.05
N GLU A 125 -5.91 9.00 8.80
CA GLU A 125 -7.32 9.21 8.48
C GLU A 125 -7.50 9.82 7.07
N MET A 126 -8.53 9.33 6.38
CA MET A 126 -8.92 9.80 5.05
C MET A 126 -9.70 11.11 5.16
N MET A 127 -9.33 12.08 4.33
CA MET A 127 -10.02 13.37 4.19
C MET A 127 -10.39 13.56 2.71
N ASP A 128 -11.68 13.81 2.44
CA ASP A 128 -12.20 14.03 1.08
C ASP A 128 -11.72 12.97 0.07
N ASP A 129 -11.94 11.70 0.42
CA ASP A 129 -11.60 10.52 -0.39
C ASP A 129 -10.08 10.37 -0.69
N THR A 130 -9.25 11.13 0.02
CA THR A 130 -7.80 11.15 -0.12
C THR A 130 -7.09 10.88 1.20
N ILE A 131 -6.04 10.07 1.16
CA ILE A 131 -5.10 9.90 2.27
C ILE A 131 -3.76 10.45 1.83
N GLN A 132 -3.15 11.32 2.63
CA GLN A 132 -1.83 11.88 2.34
C GLN A 132 -0.83 11.56 3.45
N ILE A 133 0.36 11.15 3.05
CA ILE A 133 1.46 10.80 3.95
C ILE A 133 2.73 11.45 3.43
N MET A 134 3.54 11.98 4.35
CA MET A 134 4.88 12.43 4.05
C MET A 134 5.88 11.32 4.38
N LEU A 135 6.72 11.00 3.41
CA LEU A 135 7.71 9.92 3.48
C LEU A 135 9.08 10.45 3.05
N ASP A 136 10.14 9.77 3.47
CA ASP A 136 11.45 10.00 2.90
C ASP A 136 11.50 9.44 1.46
N GLN A 137 12.20 10.13 0.54
CA GLN A 137 12.39 9.66 -0.84
C GLN A 137 13.03 8.28 -0.97
N SER A 138 13.79 7.85 0.03
CA SER A 138 14.42 6.54 0.10
C SER A 138 13.48 5.43 0.59
N HIS A 139 12.27 5.77 1.05
CA HIS A 139 11.31 4.79 1.54
C HIS A 139 10.90 3.83 0.42
N ASP A 140 10.91 2.52 0.69
CA ASP A 140 10.68 1.48 -0.32
C ASP A 140 9.34 1.63 -1.06
N ILE A 141 8.28 2.03 -0.35
CA ILE A 141 6.97 2.33 -0.95
C ILE A 141 7.05 3.36 -2.09
N VAL A 142 7.95 4.35 -2.02
CA VAL A 142 8.13 5.36 -3.07
C VAL A 142 8.67 4.72 -4.34
N GLN A 143 9.60 3.77 -4.19
CA GLN A 143 10.15 3.01 -5.30
C GLN A 143 9.13 2.01 -5.86
N ALA A 144 8.34 1.38 -4.99
CA ALA A 144 7.23 0.50 -5.37
C ALA A 144 6.20 1.22 -6.27
N VAL A 145 5.84 2.48 -5.97
CA VAL A 145 4.86 3.22 -6.80
C VAL A 145 5.39 3.45 -8.21
N ARG A 146 6.70 3.68 -8.34
CA ARG A 146 7.38 3.93 -9.62
C ARG A 146 7.61 2.65 -10.43
N ASP A 147 7.48 1.48 -9.81
CA ASP A 147 7.73 0.19 -10.45
C ASP A 147 6.41 -0.44 -10.96
N PRO A 148 6.22 -0.56 -12.29
CA PRO A 148 5.00 -1.11 -12.90
C PRO A 148 4.68 -2.54 -12.47
N GLU A 149 5.69 -3.33 -12.08
CA GLU A 149 5.56 -4.73 -11.67
C GLU A 149 5.08 -4.88 -10.22
N THR A 150 4.98 -3.78 -9.46
CA THR A 150 4.52 -3.83 -8.08
C THR A 150 3.01 -4.06 -8.01
N GLU A 151 2.55 -4.87 -7.06
CA GLU A 151 1.14 -4.95 -6.69
C GLU A 151 0.89 -4.18 -5.39
N PHE A 152 -0.29 -3.57 -5.25
CA PHE A 152 -0.68 -2.81 -4.07
C PHE A 152 -1.95 -3.35 -3.43
N PHE A 153 -2.00 -3.26 -2.11
CA PHE A 153 -3.08 -3.81 -1.29
C PHE A 153 -3.42 -2.82 -0.17
N ILE A 154 -4.68 -2.36 -0.13
CA ILE A 154 -5.20 -1.51 0.94
C ILE A 154 -5.99 -2.38 1.91
N ARG A 155 -5.71 -2.26 3.20
CA ARG A 155 -6.49 -2.88 4.28
C ARG A 155 -7.37 -1.87 5.01
#